data_AF-A0A3M1AEG9-F1
#
_entry.id   AF-A0A3M1AEG9-F1
#
_cell.length_a   1.000
_cell.length_b   1.000
_cell.length_c   1.000
_cell.angle_alpha   90.00
_cell.angle_beta   90.00
_cell.angle_gamma   90.00
#
_symmetry.space_group_name_H-M   'P 1'
#
loop_
_entity.id
_entity.type
_entity.pdbx_description
1 polymer ?
#
loop_
_entity_poly.entity_id
_entity_poly.type
_entity_poly.pdbx_seq_one_letter_code
_entity_poly.pdbx_strand_id
1 'polypeptide(L)'
;MLDFDYTIISSQNTSSTASAFIYPVFNIGLDLNDNDVVDSWEMPLAQKFCPSFKLHSTTDWIAPEPVEFINADKTSGLWFAVINTNGQKVGDYPVTDEALFDPPVSNFHPWINNPEAAWETLTWDPYDYQGRPPGKSYGDYHLRFHFGFNGNPNPETWSPLYQTERDNNNFRHTVYAHFFLHNNNPVIQYWMFYPYNDGYNNHEGDWEHINVHIDSQNPLIANIIQVDYYFHKKVQTRNFDDFEVEDGTHPVVYVGGECFDIDWPATCEPGEATGGSYPSAGIWNDVGPSGYDEYVSGSGPYIPYNAFIDGDPNDRRGIVILPEPSDIDYSSNLHMRWFKAAIPWGLWEANSPGEWLQPFLYIWPTIEGDVGNDGPPGPPYNSGWNTIEDNNSFSNYTFRP
;
A
#
# COMPACT_ATOMS: atom_id res chain seq x y z
N MET A 1 22.11 -38.57 17.42
CA MET A 1 22.46 -39.75 16.59
C MET A 1 21.67 -40.91 17.16
N LEU A 2 20.59 -41.31 16.49
CA LEU A 2 19.80 -42.48 16.88
C LEU A 2 19.82 -43.41 15.66
N ASP A 3 20.48 -44.56 15.81
CA ASP A 3 20.52 -45.61 14.80
C ASP A 3 19.34 -46.56 14.99
N PHE A 4 18.67 -46.89 13.90
CA PHE A 4 17.72 -48.01 13.84
C PHE A 4 18.16 -48.96 12.74
N ASP A 5 18.41 -50.22 13.11
CA ASP A 5 18.69 -51.31 12.17
C ASP A 5 17.37 -51.93 11.69
N TYR A 6 17.20 -52.07 10.38
CA TYR A 6 16.18 -52.93 9.79
C TYR A 6 16.79 -53.89 8.77
N THR A 7 16.25 -55.11 8.72
CA THR A 7 16.70 -56.18 7.81
C THR A 7 15.73 -56.33 6.65
N ILE A 8 16.21 -56.18 5.41
CA ILE A 8 15.46 -56.54 4.21
C ILE A 8 15.79 -57.99 3.83
N ILE A 9 14.77 -58.84 3.74
CA ILE A 9 14.88 -60.19 3.18
C ILE A 9 14.38 -60.13 1.73
N SER A 10 15.26 -60.35 0.75
CA SER A 10 14.87 -60.54 -0.66
C SER A 10 14.88 -62.03 -1.04
N SER A 11 14.06 -62.41 -2.03
CA SER A 11 13.78 -63.79 -2.44
C SER A 11 14.91 -64.50 -3.19
N GLN A 12 16.16 -64.05 -3.05
CA GLN A 12 17.36 -64.71 -3.54
C GLN A 12 18.39 -64.60 -2.41
N ASN A 13 18.92 -65.71 -1.91
CA ASN A 13 19.87 -65.80 -0.77
C ASN A 13 21.21 -65.10 -1.06
N THR A 14 21.21 -63.77 -1.14
CA THR A 14 22.40 -62.92 -1.21
C THR A 14 22.15 -61.72 -0.30
N SER A 15 22.70 -61.78 0.91
CA SER A 15 22.80 -60.62 1.78
C SER A 15 23.88 -59.69 1.22
N SER A 16 23.48 -58.48 0.83
CA SER A 16 24.41 -57.36 0.66
C SER A 16 24.00 -56.27 1.63
N THR A 17 24.91 -55.88 2.52
CA THR A 17 24.75 -54.70 3.37
C THR A 17 24.92 -53.47 2.48
N ALA A 18 23.81 -52.93 2.00
CA ALA A 18 23.76 -51.60 1.42
C ALA A 18 23.44 -50.60 2.53
N SER A 19 24.43 -49.84 2.99
CA SER A 19 24.19 -48.64 3.78
C SER A 19 23.71 -47.54 2.83
N ALA A 20 22.41 -47.44 2.61
CA ALA A 20 21.83 -46.24 2.03
C ALA A 20 21.79 -45.18 3.14
N PHE A 21 22.64 -44.15 3.02
CA PHE A 21 22.43 -42.93 3.77
C PHE A 21 21.16 -42.27 3.20
N ILE A 22 20.02 -42.55 3.82
CA ILE A 22 18.86 -41.69 3.68
C ILE A 22 19.21 -40.47 4.53
N TYR A 23 19.72 -39.42 3.89
CA TYR A 23 19.58 -38.10 4.48
C TYR A 23 18.07 -37.86 4.53
N PRO A 24 17.43 -37.72 5.70
CA PRO A 24 16.20 -36.95 5.72
C PRO A 24 16.60 -35.61 5.11
N VAL A 25 16.05 -35.31 3.94
CA VAL A 25 16.13 -33.96 3.40
C VAL A 25 15.27 -33.13 4.35
N PHE A 26 15.87 -32.68 5.45
CA PHE A 26 15.40 -31.50 6.13
C PHE A 26 15.59 -30.40 5.10
N ASN A 27 14.54 -30.11 4.35
CA ASN A 27 14.44 -28.87 3.62
C ASN A 27 14.30 -27.81 4.71
N ILE A 28 15.43 -27.45 5.35
CA ILE A 28 15.52 -26.24 6.14
C ILE A 28 15.42 -25.16 5.07
N GLY A 29 14.18 -24.78 4.75
CA GLY A 29 13.94 -23.66 3.86
C GLY A 29 14.72 -22.48 4.41
N LEU A 30 15.40 -21.77 3.51
CA LEU A 30 15.96 -20.48 3.90
C LEU A 30 14.77 -19.56 4.18
N ASP A 31 14.88 -18.84 5.28
CA ASP A 31 14.08 -17.69 5.66
C ASP A 31 15.13 -16.57 5.77
N LEU A 32 15.38 -15.88 4.65
CA LEU A 32 16.46 -14.88 4.57
C LEU A 32 15.99 -13.52 5.12
N ASN A 33 14.69 -13.33 5.24
CA ASN A 33 14.05 -12.11 5.73
C ASN A 33 13.50 -12.28 7.16
N ASP A 34 13.92 -13.34 7.87
CA ASP A 34 13.63 -13.66 9.27
C ASP A 34 12.16 -13.40 9.68
N ASN A 35 11.20 -13.62 8.76
CA ASN A 35 9.77 -13.41 9.00
C ASN A 35 9.06 -14.68 9.50
N ASP A 36 9.85 -15.71 9.83
CA ASP A 36 9.46 -17.03 10.26
C ASP A 36 8.64 -17.81 9.19
N VAL A 37 8.63 -17.36 7.94
CA VAL A 37 8.08 -18.07 6.78
C VAL A 37 9.21 -18.41 5.81
N VAL A 38 9.23 -19.65 5.34
CA VAL A 38 10.23 -20.09 4.35
C VAL A 38 10.09 -19.28 3.05
N ASP A 39 11.14 -18.59 2.61
CA ASP A 39 11.17 -17.74 1.39
C ASP A 39 10.61 -18.48 0.15
N SER A 40 10.96 -19.76 0.00
CA SER A 40 10.50 -20.58 -1.13
C SER A 40 9.00 -20.88 -1.13
N TRP A 41 8.30 -20.58 -0.03
CA TRP A 41 6.86 -20.76 0.15
C TRP A 41 6.08 -19.45 0.08
N GLU A 42 6.72 -18.29 0.27
CA GLU A 42 6.05 -16.98 0.22
C GLU A 42 5.31 -16.75 -1.10
N MET A 43 5.99 -16.83 -2.25
CA MET A 43 5.33 -16.63 -3.55
C MET A 43 4.23 -17.67 -3.84
N PRO A 44 4.43 -18.99 -3.64
CA PRO A 44 3.34 -19.97 -3.76
C PRO A 44 2.14 -19.70 -2.85
N LEU A 45 2.35 -19.28 -1.61
CA LEU A 45 1.27 -18.88 -0.69
C LEU A 45 0.58 -17.60 -1.18
N ALA A 46 1.36 -16.59 -1.57
CA ALA A 46 0.86 -15.32 -2.05
C ALA A 46 0.01 -15.49 -3.32
N GLN A 47 0.40 -16.40 -4.22
CA GLN A 47 -0.39 -16.76 -5.39
C GLN A 47 -1.65 -17.56 -5.01
N LYS A 48 -1.53 -18.55 -4.13
CA LYS A 48 -2.65 -19.40 -3.71
C LYS A 48 -3.76 -18.59 -3.04
N PHE A 49 -3.40 -17.58 -2.25
CA PHE A 49 -4.35 -16.80 -1.46
C PHE A 49 -4.54 -15.36 -1.96
N CYS A 50 -4.09 -15.07 -3.19
CA CYS A 50 -4.22 -13.75 -3.80
C CYS A 50 -5.70 -13.35 -3.84
N PRO A 51 -6.06 -12.14 -3.38
CA PRO A 51 -7.45 -11.68 -3.44
C PRO A 51 -7.91 -11.39 -4.88
N SER A 52 -9.22 -11.45 -5.06
CA SER A 52 -9.93 -10.85 -6.20
C SER A 52 -10.59 -9.54 -5.75
N PHE A 53 -10.80 -8.60 -6.66
CA PHE A 53 -11.35 -7.28 -6.32
C PHE A 53 -12.64 -6.98 -7.09
N LYS A 54 -13.70 -6.59 -6.38
CA LYS A 54 -14.92 -6.00 -6.93
C LYS A 54 -14.90 -4.51 -6.68
N LEU A 55 -14.80 -3.72 -7.74
CA LEU A 55 -14.65 -2.28 -7.62
C LEU A 55 -16.00 -1.58 -7.40
N HIS A 56 -15.95 -0.40 -6.76
CA HIS A 56 -17.13 0.33 -6.28
C HIS A 56 -18.24 0.51 -7.33
N SER A 57 -18.01 1.31 -8.38
CA SER A 57 -19.03 1.59 -9.41
C SER A 57 -18.49 1.47 -10.85
N THR A 58 -19.37 1.58 -11.83
CA THR A 58 -19.02 1.50 -13.26
C THR A 58 -18.30 2.75 -13.78
N THR A 59 -18.43 3.88 -13.08
CA THR A 59 -17.89 5.18 -13.49
C THR A 59 -16.75 5.63 -12.59
N ASP A 60 -16.85 5.26 -11.31
CA ASP A 60 -16.02 5.79 -10.24
C ASP A 60 -15.42 4.62 -9.48
N TRP A 61 -14.20 4.30 -9.88
CA TRP A 61 -13.45 3.19 -9.34
C TRP A 61 -11.95 3.47 -9.46
N ILE A 62 -11.23 2.84 -8.53
CA ILE A 62 -9.78 2.83 -8.42
C ILE A 62 -9.33 1.37 -8.35
N ALA A 63 -8.17 1.09 -8.92
CA ALA A 63 -7.57 -0.25 -8.97
C ALA A 63 -6.20 -0.24 -8.29
N PRO A 64 -5.74 -1.40 -7.77
CA PRO A 64 -4.40 -1.52 -7.19
C PRO A 64 -3.33 -1.28 -8.26
N GLU A 65 -2.53 -0.22 -8.10
CA GLU A 65 -1.49 0.18 -9.05
C GLU A 65 -0.07 -0.14 -8.57
N PRO A 66 0.89 -0.35 -9.48
CA PRO A 66 2.30 -0.44 -9.12
C PRO A 66 2.86 0.93 -8.73
N VAL A 67 3.87 0.94 -7.83
CA VAL A 67 4.57 2.17 -7.40
C VAL A 67 5.27 2.90 -8.57
N GLU A 68 5.57 2.15 -9.64
CA GLU A 68 6.12 2.65 -10.90
C GLU A 68 5.19 3.63 -11.60
N PHE A 69 3.88 3.57 -11.37
CA PHE A 69 2.91 4.49 -11.94
C PHE A 69 3.24 5.95 -11.59
N ILE A 70 3.66 6.19 -10.34
CA ILE A 70 4.11 7.51 -9.88
C ILE A 70 5.63 7.68 -9.90
N ASN A 71 6.36 6.73 -10.51
CA ASN A 71 7.82 6.64 -10.51
C ASN A 71 8.46 6.63 -9.12
N ALA A 72 7.78 6.15 -8.08
CA ALA A 72 8.37 6.05 -6.74
C ALA A 72 9.58 5.08 -6.73
N ASP A 73 9.72 4.20 -7.72
CA ASP A 73 10.89 3.34 -7.92
C ASP A 73 12.16 4.09 -8.36
N LYS A 74 12.07 5.41 -8.66
CA LYS A 74 13.16 6.21 -9.22
C LYS A 74 13.25 7.58 -8.55
N THR A 75 14.45 8.17 -8.58
CA THR A 75 14.68 9.56 -8.16
C THR A 75 13.82 10.56 -8.94
N SER A 76 13.41 10.24 -10.18
CA SER A 76 12.53 11.11 -10.98
C SER A 76 11.09 11.18 -10.44
N GLY A 77 10.68 10.27 -9.54
CA GLY A 77 9.41 10.37 -8.83
C GLY A 77 9.47 11.21 -7.55
N LEU A 78 10.66 11.69 -7.15
CA LEU A 78 10.80 12.55 -5.99
C LEU A 78 10.55 14.03 -6.34
N TRP A 79 9.86 14.70 -5.44
CA TRP A 79 9.56 16.12 -5.47
C TRP A 79 9.98 16.78 -4.16
N PHE A 80 10.11 18.10 -4.16
CA PHE A 80 10.15 18.88 -2.93
C PHE A 80 9.17 20.05 -2.95
N ALA A 81 8.35 20.13 -1.91
CA ALA A 81 7.57 21.29 -1.58
C ALA A 81 8.48 22.35 -0.93
N VAL A 82 8.43 23.58 -1.44
CA VAL A 82 9.19 24.72 -0.91
C VAL A 82 8.29 25.48 0.07
N ILE A 83 8.68 25.48 1.34
CA ILE A 83 7.96 26.13 2.44
C ILE A 83 8.73 27.38 2.87
N ASN A 84 8.06 28.52 2.98
CA ASN A 84 8.67 29.76 3.48
C ASN A 84 8.78 29.75 5.03
N THR A 85 9.48 30.75 5.60
CA THR A 85 9.62 30.88 7.06
C THR A 85 8.31 31.08 7.84
N ASN A 86 7.21 31.38 7.15
CA ASN A 86 5.88 31.49 7.74
C ASN A 86 5.12 30.16 7.70
N GLY A 87 5.74 29.07 7.22
CA GLY A 87 5.12 27.75 7.10
C GLY A 87 4.25 27.57 5.85
N GLN A 88 4.28 28.49 4.88
CA GLN A 88 3.42 28.42 3.70
C GLN A 88 4.14 27.71 2.54
N LYS A 89 3.46 26.76 1.88
CA LYS A 89 3.91 26.21 0.60
C LYS A 89 3.90 27.32 -0.46
N VAL A 90 5.07 27.61 -1.02
CA VAL A 90 5.26 28.66 -2.04
C VAL A 90 5.65 28.09 -3.40
N GLY A 91 5.96 26.80 -3.48
CA GLY A 91 6.26 26.11 -4.73
C GLY A 91 6.37 24.61 -4.51
N ASP A 92 6.38 23.89 -5.62
CA ASP A 92 6.50 22.44 -5.66
C ASP A 92 7.24 22.08 -6.95
N TYR A 93 8.30 21.30 -6.84
CA TYR A 93 9.21 21.06 -7.95
C TYR A 93 9.71 19.62 -7.95
N PRO A 94 9.85 19.00 -9.13
CA PRO A 94 10.50 17.72 -9.21
C PRO A 94 11.97 17.89 -8.79
N VAL A 95 12.53 16.88 -8.15
CA VAL A 95 13.94 16.92 -7.69
C VAL A 95 14.91 17.14 -8.86
N THR A 96 14.53 16.76 -10.07
CA THR A 96 15.30 17.01 -11.30
C THR A 96 15.48 18.50 -11.64
N ASP A 97 14.66 19.37 -11.08
CA ASP A 97 14.71 20.82 -11.30
C ASP A 97 15.59 21.55 -10.26
N GLU A 98 16.31 20.82 -9.40
CA GLU A 98 17.17 21.38 -8.35
C GLU A 98 18.17 22.43 -8.87
N ALA A 99 18.65 22.28 -10.10
CA ALA A 99 19.61 23.18 -10.73
C ALA A 99 19.00 24.54 -11.11
N LEU A 100 17.68 24.69 -11.08
CA LEU A 100 16.99 25.97 -11.30
C LEU A 100 17.02 26.88 -10.06
N PHE A 101 17.41 26.33 -8.91
CA PHE A 101 17.57 27.06 -7.66
C PHE A 101 18.90 27.82 -7.65
N ASP A 102 18.95 28.98 -6.97
CA ASP A 102 20.16 29.79 -6.81
C ASP A 102 20.52 30.01 -5.32
N PRO A 103 21.51 29.28 -4.77
CA PRO A 103 22.31 28.24 -5.45
C PRO A 103 21.51 26.93 -5.65
N PRO A 104 22.01 25.98 -6.48
CA PRO A 104 21.37 24.66 -6.63
C PRO A 104 21.13 23.97 -5.28
N VAL A 105 20.02 23.23 -5.14
CA VAL A 105 19.65 22.57 -3.87
C VAL A 105 20.73 21.59 -3.41
N SER A 106 21.38 20.94 -4.37
CA SER A 106 22.52 20.05 -4.15
C SER A 106 23.72 20.69 -3.43
N ASN A 107 23.82 22.02 -3.36
CA ASN A 107 24.84 22.69 -2.54
C ASN A 107 24.62 22.50 -1.03
N PHE A 108 23.37 22.30 -0.61
CA PHE A 108 22.99 22.01 0.78
C PHE A 108 22.73 20.52 0.99
N HIS A 109 22.20 19.85 -0.03
CA HIS A 109 21.79 18.45 0.00
C HIS A 109 22.46 17.65 -1.14
N PRO A 110 23.78 17.36 -1.07
CA PRO A 110 24.55 16.85 -2.21
C PRO A 110 24.07 15.51 -2.78
N TRP A 111 23.32 14.75 -1.97
CA TRP A 111 22.76 13.47 -2.36
C TRP A 111 21.74 13.59 -3.49
N ILE A 112 21.09 14.75 -3.66
CA ILE A 112 20.11 14.99 -4.74
C ILE A 112 20.70 14.74 -6.14
N ASN A 113 21.97 15.07 -6.34
CA ASN A 113 22.64 14.89 -7.63
C ASN A 113 23.26 13.51 -7.84
N ASN A 114 23.03 12.59 -6.91
CA ASN A 114 23.46 11.21 -7.03
C ASN A 114 22.25 10.29 -7.19
N PRO A 115 22.02 9.67 -8.36
CA PRO A 115 20.92 8.71 -8.54
C PRO A 115 21.06 7.47 -7.63
N GLU A 116 22.26 7.17 -7.13
CA GLU A 116 22.53 6.12 -6.14
C GLU A 116 22.44 6.63 -4.69
N ALA A 117 22.09 7.90 -4.45
CA ALA A 117 21.92 8.42 -3.10
C ALA A 117 20.91 7.63 -2.29
N ALA A 118 21.20 7.45 -1.00
CA ALA A 118 20.36 6.71 -0.05
C ALA A 118 19.06 7.45 0.32
N TRP A 119 18.23 7.81 -0.66
CA TRP A 119 16.99 8.55 -0.45
C TRP A 119 15.91 7.74 0.27
N GLU A 120 16.11 6.44 0.46
CA GLU A 120 15.32 5.63 1.39
C GLU A 120 15.35 6.15 2.83
N THR A 121 16.33 6.98 3.20
CA THR A 121 16.40 7.57 4.56
C THR A 121 15.63 8.87 4.68
N LEU A 122 14.93 9.31 3.64
CA LEU A 122 14.09 10.51 3.72
C LEU A 122 12.97 10.32 4.74
N THR A 123 12.68 11.40 5.46
CA THR A 123 11.62 11.48 6.47
C THR A 123 10.75 12.70 6.18
N TRP A 124 9.66 12.81 6.94
CA TRP A 124 8.78 13.98 6.97
C TRP A 124 9.47 15.30 7.34
N ASP A 125 10.67 15.23 7.93
CA ASP A 125 11.33 16.39 8.49
C ASP A 125 11.70 17.40 7.41
N PRO A 126 11.57 18.71 7.70
CA PRO A 126 11.99 19.75 6.78
C PRO A 126 13.51 19.78 6.61
N TYR A 127 13.96 20.02 5.39
CA TYR A 127 15.36 20.22 5.02
C TYR A 127 15.62 21.69 4.73
N ASP A 128 16.58 22.30 5.42
CA ASP A 128 16.85 23.73 5.25
C ASP A 128 17.43 24.05 3.87
N TYR A 129 17.00 25.18 3.30
CA TYR A 129 17.53 25.74 2.06
C TYR A 129 17.63 27.26 2.18
N GLN A 130 18.81 27.81 1.87
CA GLN A 130 19.02 29.26 1.85
C GLN A 130 19.38 29.71 0.43
N GLY A 131 18.46 30.39 -0.24
CA GLY A 131 18.66 30.78 -1.63
C GLY A 131 17.42 31.36 -2.30
N ARG A 132 17.39 31.32 -3.63
CA ARG A 132 16.27 31.75 -4.49
C ARG A 132 15.66 30.54 -5.20
N PRO A 133 14.53 30.02 -4.71
CA PRO A 133 13.70 29.13 -5.51
C PRO A 133 13.23 29.84 -6.80
N PRO A 134 12.89 29.10 -7.87
CA PRO A 134 12.41 29.69 -9.12
C PRO A 134 11.25 30.68 -8.92
N GLY A 135 11.45 31.93 -9.34
CA GLY A 135 10.45 32.99 -9.22
C GLY A 135 10.26 33.55 -7.81
N LYS A 136 11.09 33.18 -6.84
CA LYS A 136 11.02 33.66 -5.45
C LYS A 136 12.20 34.56 -5.08
N SER A 137 12.05 35.27 -3.96
CA SER A 137 13.12 36.12 -3.42
C SER A 137 14.22 35.28 -2.77
N TYR A 138 15.40 35.86 -2.56
CA TYR A 138 16.44 35.20 -1.76
C TYR A 138 16.01 35.19 -0.29
N GLY A 139 16.09 34.04 0.36
CA GLY A 139 15.75 33.91 1.78
C GLY A 139 15.96 32.50 2.29
N ASP A 140 15.50 32.28 3.52
CA ASP A 140 15.46 30.97 4.14
C ASP A 140 14.14 30.27 3.79
N TYR A 141 14.24 29.00 3.43
CA TYR A 141 13.14 28.12 3.09
C TYR A 141 13.38 26.74 3.71
N HIS A 142 12.32 25.96 3.80
CA HIS A 142 12.37 24.55 4.15
C HIS A 142 11.86 23.73 2.96
N LEU A 143 12.51 22.62 2.68
CA LEU A 143 12.12 21.66 1.66
C LEU A 143 11.50 20.45 2.33
N ARG A 144 10.35 20.00 1.85
CA ARG A 144 9.75 18.74 2.28
C ARG A 144 9.61 17.81 1.08
N PHE A 145 10.16 16.62 1.20
CA PHE A 145 10.17 15.64 0.12
C PHE A 145 8.89 14.82 0.10
N HIS A 146 8.46 14.44 -1.09
CA HIS A 146 7.31 13.55 -1.31
C HIS A 146 7.46 12.85 -2.67
N PHE A 147 6.68 11.80 -2.90
CA PHE A 147 6.52 11.24 -4.24
C PHE A 147 5.49 12.04 -5.01
N GLY A 148 5.62 12.18 -6.33
CA GLY A 148 4.66 12.93 -7.12
C GLY A 148 4.53 12.41 -8.54
N PHE A 149 3.34 12.58 -9.13
CA PHE A 149 3.04 12.16 -10.49
C PHE A 149 3.95 12.82 -11.50
N ASN A 150 4.48 12.02 -12.43
CA ASN A 150 5.36 12.52 -13.46
C ASN A 150 4.62 13.47 -14.40
N GLY A 151 4.94 14.76 -14.32
CA GLY A 151 4.53 15.76 -15.30
C GLY A 151 3.62 16.86 -14.80
N ASN A 152 2.98 16.73 -13.62
CA ASN A 152 2.24 17.86 -13.03
C ASN A 152 1.75 17.58 -11.59
N PRO A 153 2.02 18.48 -10.62
CA PRO A 153 1.55 18.37 -9.24
C PRO A 153 0.09 18.89 -9.07
N ASN A 154 -0.82 18.63 -10.01
CA ASN A 154 -2.20 19.17 -9.93
C ASN A 154 -3.25 18.11 -10.31
N PRO A 155 -4.29 17.90 -9.47
CA PRO A 155 -5.45 17.05 -9.76
C PRO A 155 -6.07 17.23 -11.14
N GLU A 156 -6.13 18.47 -11.67
CA GLU A 156 -6.67 18.78 -13.00
C GLU A 156 -5.97 18.03 -14.14
N THR A 157 -4.78 17.48 -13.89
CA THR A 157 -3.93 16.89 -14.92
C THR A 157 -3.54 15.45 -14.65
N TRP A 158 -3.33 15.03 -13.40
CA TRP A 158 -3.04 13.62 -13.13
C TRP A 158 -4.32 12.78 -13.09
N SER A 159 -5.48 13.32 -12.68
CA SER A 159 -6.73 12.55 -12.64
C SER A 159 -7.11 12.03 -14.04
N PRO A 160 -7.15 12.83 -15.13
CA PRO A 160 -7.38 12.31 -16.47
C PRO A 160 -6.30 11.31 -16.95
N LEU A 161 -5.06 11.48 -16.50
CA LEU A 161 -3.96 10.54 -16.75
C LEU A 161 -4.25 9.19 -16.09
N TYR A 162 -4.71 9.20 -14.84
CA TYR A 162 -5.10 7.98 -14.15
C TYR A 162 -6.36 7.36 -14.73
N GLN A 163 -7.36 8.15 -15.15
CA GLN A 163 -8.52 7.60 -15.87
C GLN A 163 -8.10 6.87 -17.14
N THR A 164 -7.14 7.45 -17.88
CA THR A 164 -6.55 6.79 -19.05
C THR A 164 -5.77 5.54 -18.64
N GLU A 165 -5.04 5.59 -17.54
CA GLU A 165 -4.28 4.46 -17.05
C GLU A 165 -5.19 3.31 -16.63
N ARG A 166 -6.12 3.55 -15.70
CA ARG A 166 -7.05 2.54 -15.20
C ARG A 166 -7.84 1.88 -16.34
N ASP A 167 -8.30 2.64 -17.33
CA ASP A 167 -9.09 2.12 -18.45
C ASP A 167 -8.27 1.24 -19.42
N ASN A 168 -6.97 1.52 -19.55
CA ASN A 168 -6.08 0.79 -20.46
C ASN A 168 -5.24 -0.28 -19.75
N ASN A 169 -5.03 -0.15 -18.44
CA ASN A 169 -4.16 -0.99 -17.60
C ASN A 169 -2.77 -1.17 -18.27
N ASN A 170 -2.13 -0.06 -18.63
CA ASN A 170 -0.78 -0.07 -19.23
C ASN A 170 0.29 -0.43 -18.19
N PHE A 171 0.05 -0.07 -16.93
CA PHE A 171 0.70 -0.54 -15.74
C PHE A 171 -0.15 -1.67 -15.18
N ARG A 172 0.36 -2.89 -15.23
CA ARG A 172 -0.37 -4.04 -14.70
C ARG A 172 -0.69 -3.84 -13.22
N HIS A 173 -1.97 -4.04 -12.89
CA HIS A 173 -2.43 -4.05 -11.50
C HIS A 173 -1.53 -4.90 -10.61
N THR A 174 -1.20 -4.36 -9.44
CA THR A 174 -0.19 -4.93 -8.55
C THR A 174 -0.70 -4.99 -7.12
N VAL A 175 -0.51 -6.15 -6.47
CA VAL A 175 -0.63 -6.31 -5.01
C VAL A 175 0.73 -6.60 -4.40
N TYR A 176 0.93 -6.17 -3.17
CA TYR A 176 2.17 -6.39 -2.43
C TYR A 176 1.91 -7.30 -1.24
N ALA A 177 2.53 -8.48 -1.20
CA ALA A 177 2.33 -9.45 -0.14
C ALA A 177 3.48 -9.37 0.88
N HIS A 178 3.13 -9.13 2.13
CA HIS A 178 4.03 -9.22 3.28
C HIS A 178 3.59 -10.39 4.17
N PHE A 179 4.55 -11.06 4.81
CA PHE A 179 4.29 -12.23 5.64
C PHE A 179 4.78 -11.98 7.07
N PHE A 180 3.97 -12.41 8.03
CA PHE A 180 4.36 -12.45 9.45
C PHE A 180 3.58 -13.56 10.17
N LEU A 181 3.98 -13.88 11.41
CA LEU A 181 3.27 -14.86 12.24
C LEU A 181 2.33 -14.19 13.25
N HIS A 182 1.12 -14.75 13.36
CA HIS A 182 0.19 -14.46 14.44
C HIS A 182 -0.22 -15.76 15.15
N ASN A 183 0.08 -15.88 16.45
CA ASN A 183 -0.21 -17.10 17.23
C ASN A 183 0.34 -18.41 16.59
N ASN A 184 1.53 -18.34 15.97
CA ASN A 184 2.18 -19.40 15.19
C ASN A 184 1.48 -19.77 13.86
N ASN A 185 0.43 -19.06 13.47
CA ASN A 185 -0.18 -19.18 12.16
C ASN A 185 0.38 -18.09 11.23
N PRO A 186 0.67 -18.41 9.97
CA PRO A 186 1.09 -17.38 9.02
C PRO A 186 -0.07 -16.46 8.66
N VAL A 187 0.27 -15.19 8.49
CA VAL A 187 -0.61 -14.15 7.97
C VAL A 187 0.02 -13.60 6.71
N ILE A 188 -0.77 -13.51 5.65
CA ILE A 188 -0.41 -12.82 4.41
C ILE A 188 -1.11 -11.48 4.42
N GLN A 189 -0.34 -10.41 4.59
CA GLN A 189 -0.84 -9.05 4.50
C GLN A 189 -0.67 -8.55 3.07
N TYR A 190 -1.78 -8.44 2.36
CA TYR A 190 -1.80 -7.87 1.00
C TYR A 190 -2.04 -6.37 1.09
N TRP A 191 -1.09 -5.60 0.58
CA TRP A 191 -1.17 -4.16 0.42
C TRP A 191 -1.54 -3.79 -1.01
N MET A 192 -2.37 -2.78 -1.15
CA MET A 192 -2.79 -2.17 -2.41
C MET A 192 -2.41 -0.69 -2.38
N PHE A 193 -1.75 -0.22 -3.44
CA PHE A 193 -1.55 1.20 -3.65
C PHE A 193 -2.67 1.73 -4.55
N TYR A 194 -3.36 2.76 -4.10
CA TYR A 194 -4.29 3.53 -4.93
C TYR A 194 -3.67 4.90 -5.21
N PRO A 195 -3.74 5.42 -6.45
CA PRO A 195 -3.14 6.71 -6.76
C PRO A 195 -3.77 7.90 -6.02
N TYR A 196 -4.95 7.73 -5.44
CA TYR A 196 -5.64 8.72 -4.64
C TYR A 196 -6.72 8.08 -3.76
N ASN A 197 -7.18 8.86 -2.79
CA ASN A 197 -8.38 8.64 -2.00
C ASN A 197 -9.21 9.92 -2.09
N ASP A 198 -10.36 9.86 -2.77
CA ASP A 198 -11.23 11.03 -2.94
C ASP A 198 -12.47 10.93 -2.04
N GLY A 199 -12.22 10.56 -0.78
CA GLY A 199 -13.18 10.66 0.31
C GLY A 199 -13.25 12.04 0.93
N TYR A 200 -13.87 12.13 2.11
CA TYR A 200 -13.90 13.39 2.87
C TYR A 200 -12.49 13.90 3.22
N ASN A 201 -11.58 12.98 3.53
CA ASN A 201 -10.17 13.23 3.79
C ASN A 201 -9.37 13.05 2.49
N ASN A 202 -9.63 13.89 1.49
CA ASN A 202 -9.05 13.73 0.17
C ASN A 202 -7.52 13.82 0.24
N HIS A 203 -6.83 12.87 -0.38
CA HIS A 203 -5.38 12.89 -0.55
C HIS A 203 -4.95 12.11 -1.79
N GLU A 204 -3.82 12.53 -2.36
CA GLU A 204 -3.13 11.70 -3.33
C GLU A 204 -2.41 10.57 -2.63
N GLY A 205 -2.24 9.45 -3.34
CA GLY A 205 -1.67 8.21 -2.83
C GLY A 205 -2.48 7.60 -1.69
N ASP A 206 -2.70 6.29 -1.71
CA ASP A 206 -3.28 5.61 -0.57
C ASP A 206 -2.74 4.18 -0.47
N TRP A 207 -2.55 3.72 0.75
CA TRP A 207 -2.05 2.39 1.05
C TRP A 207 -3.04 1.66 1.93
N GLU A 208 -3.75 0.73 1.31
CA GLU A 208 -4.77 -0.08 1.94
C GLU A 208 -4.32 -1.53 2.04
N HIS A 209 -4.92 -2.30 2.94
CA HIS A 209 -4.54 -3.70 3.10
C HIS A 209 -5.67 -4.62 3.58
N ILE A 210 -5.46 -5.91 3.40
CA ILE A 210 -6.18 -6.99 4.09
C ILE A 210 -5.18 -7.96 4.71
N ASN A 211 -5.59 -8.68 5.74
CA ASN A 211 -4.83 -9.82 6.26
C ASN A 211 -5.54 -11.13 5.96
N VAL A 212 -4.85 -12.08 5.35
CA VAL A 212 -5.34 -13.45 5.14
C VAL A 212 -4.60 -14.39 6.08
N HIS A 213 -5.32 -14.95 7.05
CA HIS A 213 -4.76 -15.86 8.05
C HIS A 213 -4.87 -17.30 7.56
N ILE A 214 -3.78 -18.06 7.64
CA ILE A 214 -3.73 -19.44 7.14
C ILE A 214 -3.28 -20.45 8.20
N ASP A 215 -3.71 -21.70 8.07
CA ASP A 215 -3.46 -22.77 9.06
C ASP A 215 -2.10 -23.48 8.91
N SER A 216 -1.34 -23.16 7.88
CA SER A 216 -0.08 -23.84 7.56
C SER A 216 0.76 -23.00 6.60
N GLN A 217 2.08 -23.01 6.77
CA GLN A 217 3.01 -22.43 5.80
C GLN A 217 3.21 -23.29 4.54
N ASN A 218 2.87 -24.59 4.60
CA ASN A 218 3.02 -25.45 3.43
C ASN A 218 1.90 -25.13 2.41
N PRO A 219 2.22 -24.56 1.24
CA PRO A 219 1.22 -24.10 0.28
C PRO A 219 0.33 -25.24 -0.26
N LEU A 220 0.78 -26.50 -0.21
CA LEU A 220 0.00 -27.64 -0.68
C LEU A 220 -1.21 -27.96 0.20
N ILE A 221 -1.16 -27.63 1.49
CA ILE A 221 -2.19 -28.00 2.47
C ILE A 221 -2.79 -26.82 3.21
N ALA A 222 -2.19 -25.63 3.09
CA ALA A 222 -2.66 -24.40 3.73
C ALA A 222 -4.12 -24.09 3.36
N ASN A 223 -4.92 -23.62 4.31
CA ASN A 223 -6.28 -23.14 4.12
C ASN A 223 -6.46 -21.79 4.82
N ILE A 224 -7.41 -20.98 4.34
CA ILE A 224 -7.80 -19.73 5.02
C ILE A 224 -8.57 -20.07 6.30
N ILE A 225 -8.24 -19.39 7.39
CA ILE A 225 -8.98 -19.45 8.66
C ILE A 225 -9.87 -18.22 8.83
N GLN A 226 -9.33 -17.04 8.55
CA GLN A 226 -10.02 -15.75 8.68
C GLN A 226 -9.40 -14.71 7.77
N VAL A 227 -10.14 -13.63 7.52
CA VAL A 227 -9.66 -12.45 6.79
C VAL A 227 -10.00 -11.19 7.60
N ASP A 228 -9.02 -10.31 7.77
CA ASP A 228 -9.22 -8.96 8.28
C ASP A 228 -9.37 -7.99 7.11
N TYR A 229 -10.51 -7.30 7.07
CA TYR A 229 -10.83 -6.28 6.09
C TYR A 229 -10.66 -4.91 6.73
N TYR A 230 -9.76 -4.08 6.21
CA TYR A 230 -9.46 -2.75 6.75
C TYR A 230 -10.08 -1.65 5.89
N PHE A 231 -10.65 -0.65 6.55
CA PHE A 231 -11.22 0.53 5.91
C PHE A 231 -11.10 1.70 6.89
N HIS A 232 -10.38 2.76 6.49
CA HIS A 232 -10.06 3.89 7.37
C HIS A 232 -9.35 3.44 8.66
N LYS A 233 -9.90 3.79 9.84
CA LYS A 233 -9.42 3.36 11.17
C LYS A 233 -10.26 2.22 11.74
N LYS A 234 -10.85 1.42 10.86
CA LYS A 234 -11.73 0.29 11.19
C LYS A 234 -11.21 -1.01 10.59
N VAL A 235 -11.57 -2.09 11.26
CA VAL A 235 -11.27 -3.46 10.83
C VAL A 235 -12.51 -4.32 11.04
N GLN A 236 -12.80 -5.19 10.09
CA GLN A 236 -13.80 -6.24 10.23
C GLN A 236 -13.17 -7.60 9.95
N THR A 237 -12.93 -8.36 11.00
CA THR A 237 -12.52 -9.76 10.89
C THR A 237 -13.71 -10.63 10.49
N ARG A 238 -13.50 -11.53 9.53
CA ARG A 238 -14.47 -12.52 9.07
C ARG A 238 -13.85 -13.92 9.16
N ASN A 239 -14.55 -14.83 9.84
CA ASN A 239 -14.16 -16.23 9.83
C ASN A 239 -14.38 -16.84 8.44
N PHE A 240 -13.68 -17.92 8.14
CA PHE A 240 -13.97 -18.74 6.97
C PHE A 240 -15.47 -19.10 6.95
N ASP A 241 -16.11 -18.92 5.79
CA ASP A 241 -17.57 -18.96 5.51
C ASP A 241 -18.37 -17.65 5.72
N ASP A 242 -17.79 -16.60 6.30
CA ASP A 242 -18.46 -15.30 6.53
C ASP A 242 -18.09 -14.21 5.50
N PHE A 243 -17.42 -14.58 4.41
CA PHE A 243 -17.02 -13.70 3.31
C PHE A 243 -17.04 -14.46 1.97
N GLU A 244 -17.04 -13.73 0.87
CA GLU A 244 -16.98 -14.33 -0.46
C GLU A 244 -15.57 -14.82 -0.77
N VAL A 245 -15.46 -16.09 -1.18
CA VAL A 245 -14.20 -16.74 -1.54
C VAL A 245 -14.33 -17.48 -2.88
N GLU A 246 -13.39 -17.25 -3.78
CA GLU A 246 -13.32 -17.88 -5.09
C GLU A 246 -12.36 -19.07 -5.08
N ASP A 247 -12.76 -20.15 -5.76
CA ASP A 247 -12.04 -21.43 -5.82
C ASP A 247 -11.60 -22.00 -4.45
N GLY A 248 -12.22 -21.52 -3.36
CA GLY A 248 -11.92 -21.89 -1.98
C GLY A 248 -10.64 -21.27 -1.40
N THR A 249 -9.90 -20.44 -2.15
CA THR A 249 -8.62 -19.88 -1.72
C THR A 249 -8.44 -18.39 -1.97
N HIS A 250 -9.32 -17.73 -2.73
CA HIS A 250 -9.14 -16.33 -3.12
C HIS A 250 -10.22 -15.46 -2.48
N PRO A 251 -9.94 -14.75 -1.38
CA PRO A 251 -10.92 -13.87 -0.76
C PRO A 251 -11.30 -12.76 -1.74
N VAL A 252 -12.59 -12.43 -1.81
CA VAL A 252 -13.08 -11.30 -2.59
C VAL A 252 -13.08 -10.06 -1.72
N VAL A 253 -12.49 -8.98 -2.24
CA VAL A 253 -12.43 -7.66 -1.61
C VAL A 253 -13.32 -6.71 -2.40
N TYR A 254 -14.23 -6.03 -1.71
CA TYR A 254 -15.01 -4.95 -2.27
C TYR A 254 -14.24 -3.64 -2.03
N VAL A 255 -13.80 -3.00 -3.10
CA VAL A 255 -12.91 -1.82 -3.04
C VAL A 255 -13.71 -0.53 -3.11
N GLY A 256 -13.31 0.42 -2.27
CA GLY A 256 -13.79 1.79 -2.30
C GLY A 256 -15.02 1.97 -1.42
N GLY A 257 -15.83 2.94 -1.77
CA GLY A 257 -16.96 3.40 -0.97
C GLY A 257 -17.22 4.82 -1.41
N GLU A 258 -18.47 5.16 -1.69
CA GLU A 258 -18.84 6.56 -1.79
C GLU A 258 -19.32 7.01 -0.42
N CYS A 259 -18.98 8.24 -0.08
CA CYS A 259 -19.60 8.93 1.03
C CYS A 259 -21.13 8.85 0.95
N PHE A 260 -21.76 8.34 2.00
CA PHE A 260 -23.19 8.15 2.11
C PHE A 260 -23.69 8.82 3.40
N ASP A 261 -24.77 9.60 3.27
CA ASP A 261 -25.52 10.21 4.39
C ASP A 261 -24.66 10.98 5.42
N ILE A 262 -24.11 12.13 5.02
CA ILE A 262 -23.54 13.09 5.96
C ILE A 262 -24.59 14.16 6.31
N ASP A 263 -25.03 14.19 7.57
CA ASP A 263 -25.86 15.29 8.08
C ASP A 263 -25.05 16.60 7.97
N TRP A 264 -25.67 17.62 7.35
CA TRP A 264 -25.15 18.99 7.22
C TRP A 264 -24.37 19.46 8.47
N PRO A 265 -23.19 20.10 8.32
CA PRO A 265 -22.77 20.93 7.19
C PRO A 265 -21.66 20.38 6.30
N ALA A 266 -21.18 19.17 6.57
CA ALA A 266 -20.24 18.51 5.68
C ALA A 266 -21.03 17.85 4.55
N THR A 267 -20.61 18.06 3.31
CA THR A 267 -21.07 17.32 2.13
C THR A 267 -19.80 16.74 1.52
N CYS A 268 -19.57 15.44 1.63
CA CYS A 268 -18.71 14.80 0.65
C CYS A 268 -19.54 14.60 -0.62
N GLU A 269 -19.00 15.02 -1.75
CA GLU A 269 -19.68 14.85 -3.04
C GLU A 269 -19.82 13.34 -3.30
N PRO A 270 -21.03 12.83 -3.58
CA PRO A 270 -21.22 11.42 -3.96
C PRO A 270 -20.42 11.08 -5.21
N GLY A 271 -19.90 9.86 -5.29
CA GLY A 271 -19.29 9.31 -6.51
C GLY A 271 -17.77 9.26 -6.56
N GLU A 272 -17.05 9.42 -5.46
CA GLU A 272 -15.58 9.31 -5.45
C GLU A 272 -15.13 8.21 -4.47
N ALA A 273 -14.20 7.35 -4.89
CA ALA A 273 -13.87 6.10 -4.20
C ALA A 273 -12.76 6.26 -3.14
N THR A 274 -13.00 5.73 -1.93
CA THR A 274 -12.15 5.92 -0.73
C THR A 274 -11.05 4.88 -0.49
N GLY A 275 -10.80 3.94 -1.41
CA GLY A 275 -9.74 2.93 -1.26
C GLY A 275 -10.04 1.76 -0.31
N GLY A 276 -10.92 1.95 0.68
CA GLY A 276 -11.19 0.96 1.73
C GLY A 276 -11.52 -0.45 1.24
N SER A 277 -11.09 -1.46 2.00
CA SER A 277 -11.24 -2.88 1.68
C SER A 277 -12.36 -3.52 2.49
N TYR A 278 -13.50 -3.78 1.85
CA TYR A 278 -14.70 -4.28 2.50
C TYR A 278 -14.99 -5.77 2.19
N PRO A 279 -15.59 -6.53 3.13
CA PRO A 279 -15.94 -7.93 2.90
C PRO A 279 -17.20 -8.12 2.02
N SER A 280 -18.00 -7.07 1.84
CA SER A 280 -19.24 -7.13 1.06
C SER A 280 -19.70 -5.75 0.60
N ALA A 281 -20.45 -5.71 -0.49
CA ALA A 281 -21.25 -4.53 -0.87
C ALA A 281 -22.31 -4.22 0.20
N GLY A 282 -22.70 -2.95 0.30
CA GLY A 282 -23.70 -2.45 1.25
C GLY A 282 -23.35 -1.10 1.85
N ILE A 283 -24.16 -0.65 2.79
CA ILE A 283 -23.90 0.55 3.61
C ILE A 283 -23.11 0.12 4.85
N TRP A 284 -22.02 0.83 5.11
CA TRP A 284 -21.13 0.66 6.24
C TRP A 284 -21.19 1.92 7.10
N ASN A 285 -21.84 1.83 8.26
CA ASN A 285 -22.19 3.00 9.05
C ASN A 285 -21.02 3.50 9.92
N ASP A 286 -20.85 4.80 10.11
CA ASP A 286 -19.82 5.39 10.98
C ASP A 286 -18.37 4.91 10.69
N VAL A 287 -18.04 4.67 9.42
CA VAL A 287 -16.70 4.16 9.01
C VAL A 287 -15.76 5.25 8.55
N GLY A 288 -16.29 6.32 7.98
CA GLY A 288 -15.52 7.43 7.46
C GLY A 288 -14.92 8.33 8.55
N PRO A 289 -13.91 9.15 8.21
CA PRO A 289 -13.47 10.27 9.06
C PRO A 289 -14.66 11.10 9.54
N SER A 290 -14.68 11.48 10.83
CA SER A 290 -15.82 12.19 11.45
C SER A 290 -17.13 11.41 11.52
N GLY A 291 -17.14 10.11 11.19
CA GLY A 291 -18.25 9.19 11.46
C GLY A 291 -19.35 9.18 10.42
N TYR A 292 -19.07 9.52 9.16
CA TYR A 292 -20.02 9.34 8.06
C TYR A 292 -20.09 7.87 7.59
N ASP A 293 -21.17 7.53 6.89
CA ASP A 293 -21.39 6.19 6.34
C ASP A 293 -20.77 6.04 4.96
N GLU A 294 -20.33 4.85 4.58
CA GLU A 294 -19.89 4.58 3.20
C GLU A 294 -20.78 3.56 2.53
N TYR A 295 -21.21 3.86 1.31
CA TYR A 295 -21.89 2.91 0.46
C TYR A 295 -20.90 2.26 -0.48
N VAL A 296 -20.83 0.94 -0.45
CA VAL A 296 -19.98 0.13 -1.32
C VAL A 296 -20.87 -0.63 -2.30
N SER A 297 -20.91 -0.20 -3.56
CA SER A 297 -21.82 -0.80 -4.55
C SER A 297 -21.32 -2.16 -5.07
N GLY A 298 -20.03 -2.30 -5.35
CA GLY A 298 -19.45 -3.52 -5.93
C GLY A 298 -19.95 -3.83 -7.34
N SER A 299 -20.43 -2.80 -8.06
CA SER A 299 -20.99 -2.92 -9.41
C SER A 299 -19.99 -2.56 -10.52
N GLY A 300 -18.80 -2.10 -10.13
CA GLY A 300 -17.73 -1.75 -11.04
C GLY A 300 -17.05 -2.96 -11.68
N PRO A 301 -15.92 -2.71 -12.36
CA PRO A 301 -15.08 -3.77 -12.90
C PRO A 301 -14.70 -4.79 -11.81
N TYR A 302 -14.46 -6.02 -12.25
CA TYR A 302 -14.00 -7.10 -11.39
C TYR A 302 -12.61 -7.52 -11.85
N ILE A 303 -11.64 -7.46 -10.93
CA ILE A 303 -10.25 -7.86 -11.16
C ILE A 303 -10.06 -9.24 -10.52
N PRO A 304 -10.02 -10.33 -11.30
CA PRO A 304 -9.84 -11.67 -10.76
C PRO A 304 -8.43 -11.86 -10.22
N TYR A 305 -8.27 -12.73 -9.22
CA TYR A 305 -6.98 -13.11 -8.64
C TYR A 305 -5.93 -13.52 -9.70
N ASN A 306 -6.36 -14.17 -10.79
CA ASN A 306 -5.46 -14.64 -11.83
C ASN A 306 -4.89 -13.49 -12.69
N ALA A 307 -5.48 -12.29 -12.67
CA ALA A 307 -4.90 -11.09 -13.29
C ALA A 307 -3.53 -10.74 -12.68
N PHE A 308 -3.30 -11.09 -11.41
CA PHE A 308 -2.03 -10.87 -10.70
C PHE A 308 -1.03 -12.02 -10.86
N ILE A 309 -1.51 -13.23 -11.20
CA ILE A 309 -0.70 -14.45 -11.31
C ILE A 309 -0.24 -14.67 -12.76
N ASP A 310 -1.18 -14.63 -13.71
CA ASP A 310 -0.95 -14.89 -15.12
C ASP A 310 -0.49 -13.60 -15.81
N GLY A 311 0.82 -13.44 -16.03
CA GLY A 311 1.30 -12.29 -16.78
C GLY A 311 2.51 -12.54 -17.66
N ASP A 312 2.65 -11.63 -18.62
CA ASP A 312 3.79 -11.57 -19.52
C ASP A 312 5.08 -11.45 -18.67
N PRO A 313 6.10 -12.30 -18.87
CA PRO A 313 7.38 -12.19 -18.18
C PRO A 313 8.12 -10.87 -18.46
N ASN A 314 7.65 -10.04 -19.39
CA ASN A 314 8.15 -8.68 -19.64
C ASN A 314 7.35 -7.57 -18.94
N ASP A 315 6.24 -7.91 -18.28
CA ASP A 315 5.31 -6.99 -17.61
C ASP A 315 5.53 -6.98 -16.09
N ARG A 316 5.66 -5.77 -15.53
CA ARG A 316 6.52 -5.50 -14.37
C ARG A 316 5.85 -5.46 -13.00
N ARG A 317 4.68 -6.08 -12.83
CA ARG A 317 4.40 -7.08 -11.77
C ARG A 317 2.89 -7.25 -11.55
N GLY A 318 2.52 -8.36 -10.91
CA GLY A 318 1.16 -8.66 -10.46
C GLY A 318 1.13 -8.96 -8.96
N ILE A 319 2.11 -9.72 -8.44
CA ILE A 319 2.35 -9.87 -6.99
C ILE A 319 3.81 -9.51 -6.70
N VAL A 320 4.05 -8.68 -5.68
CA VAL A 320 5.38 -8.30 -5.19
C VAL A 320 5.53 -8.76 -3.74
N ILE A 321 6.58 -9.52 -3.42
CA ILE A 321 6.87 -9.88 -2.02
C ILE A 321 7.57 -8.70 -1.35
N LEU A 322 7.05 -8.27 -0.21
CA LEU A 322 7.64 -7.29 0.66
C LEU A 322 8.27 -7.99 1.87
N PRO A 323 9.61 -8.04 1.97
CA PRO A 323 10.27 -8.49 3.19
C PRO A 323 10.16 -7.39 4.26
N GLU A 324 10.69 -7.66 5.46
CA GLU A 324 10.87 -6.60 6.45
C GLU A 324 11.79 -5.49 5.91
N PRO A 325 11.45 -4.20 6.13
CA PRO A 325 12.28 -3.10 5.65
C PRO A 325 13.71 -3.11 6.20
N SER A 326 13.95 -3.73 7.36
CA SER A 326 15.30 -3.87 7.92
C SER A 326 16.20 -4.82 7.14
N ASP A 327 15.61 -5.73 6.35
CA ASP A 327 16.32 -6.86 5.77
C ASP A 327 16.66 -6.63 4.29
N ILE A 328 16.13 -5.55 3.72
CA ILE A 328 16.46 -5.14 2.36
C ILE A 328 17.83 -4.46 2.32
N ASP A 329 18.73 -5.02 1.51
CA ASP A 329 19.91 -4.29 1.04
C ASP A 329 19.49 -3.27 -0.05
N TYR A 330 19.18 -2.05 0.37
CA TYR A 330 18.79 -0.94 -0.51
C TYR A 330 19.90 -0.46 -1.44
N SER A 331 21.17 -0.84 -1.20
CA SER A 331 22.26 -0.53 -2.12
C SER A 331 22.24 -1.43 -3.36
N SER A 332 21.80 -2.68 -3.18
CA SER A 332 21.61 -3.65 -4.26
C SER A 332 20.20 -3.61 -4.86
N ASN A 333 19.23 -3.01 -4.15
CA ASN A 333 17.82 -2.96 -4.54
C ASN A 333 17.30 -1.52 -4.65
N LEU A 334 17.91 -0.72 -5.55
CA LEU A 334 17.58 0.71 -5.70
C LEU A 334 16.08 0.97 -5.96
N HIS A 335 15.40 0.05 -6.65
CA HIS A 335 13.98 0.14 -6.98
C HIS A 335 13.04 -0.07 -5.78
N MET A 336 13.55 -0.52 -4.63
CA MET A 336 12.76 -0.73 -3.40
C MET A 336 12.89 0.42 -2.39
N ARG A 337 13.71 1.44 -2.67
CA ARG A 337 13.98 2.52 -1.71
C ARG A 337 12.74 3.30 -1.27
N TRP A 338 11.68 3.31 -2.09
CA TRP A 338 10.38 3.87 -1.73
C TRP A 338 9.79 3.24 -0.48
N PHE A 339 10.07 1.96 -0.26
CA PHE A 339 9.47 1.19 0.81
C PHE A 339 9.96 1.62 2.19
N LYS A 340 11.19 2.14 2.28
CA LYS A 340 11.75 2.68 3.53
C LYS A 340 11.69 4.20 3.61
N ALA A 341 11.41 4.92 2.53
CA ALA A 341 11.25 6.37 2.63
C ALA A 341 9.97 6.72 3.43
N ALA A 342 10.12 7.49 4.51
CA ALA A 342 9.02 7.93 5.39
C ALA A 342 8.46 9.28 4.94
N ILE A 343 8.08 9.37 3.66
CA ILE A 343 7.60 10.59 3.00
C ILE A 343 6.21 10.37 2.40
N PRO A 344 5.41 11.43 2.19
CA PRO A 344 4.06 11.30 1.65
C PRO A 344 4.08 10.84 0.19
N TRP A 345 3.01 10.14 -0.20
CA TRP A 345 2.78 9.64 -1.55
C TRP A 345 1.82 10.56 -2.28
N GLY A 346 2.28 11.30 -3.28
CA GLY A 346 1.47 12.29 -3.99
C GLY A 346 1.65 13.71 -3.42
N LEU A 347 0.73 14.62 -3.74
CA LEU A 347 0.80 16.01 -3.31
C LEU A 347 0.79 16.17 -1.80
N TRP A 348 1.57 17.16 -1.37
CA TRP A 348 1.64 17.60 0.01
C TRP A 348 0.27 18.01 0.57
N GLU A 349 -0.55 18.74 -0.18
CA GLU A 349 -1.90 19.14 0.27
C GLU A 349 -2.84 19.02 -0.92
N ALA A 350 -3.82 18.12 -0.83
CA ALA A 350 -4.94 18.04 -1.76
C ALA A 350 -6.14 18.81 -1.19
N ASN A 351 -6.84 19.56 -2.03
CA ASN A 351 -8.00 20.31 -1.60
C ASN A 351 -9.17 19.34 -1.33
N SER A 352 -9.78 19.40 -0.14
CA SER A 352 -10.95 18.57 0.18
C SER A 352 -12.28 19.23 -0.21
N PRO A 353 -13.36 18.43 -0.42
CA PRO A 353 -14.71 18.95 -0.53
C PRO A 353 -15.06 19.89 0.64
N GLY A 354 -15.43 21.13 0.33
CA GLY A 354 -15.75 22.15 1.34
C GLY A 354 -14.63 23.15 1.68
N GLU A 355 -13.45 23.07 1.06
CA GLU A 355 -12.37 24.08 1.21
C GLU A 355 -12.87 25.52 0.99
N TRP A 356 -13.83 25.73 0.06
CA TRP A 356 -14.44 27.03 -0.20
C TRP A 356 -15.18 27.64 1.02
N LEU A 357 -15.51 26.84 2.04
CA LEU A 357 -16.07 27.30 3.30
C LEU A 357 -15.00 27.84 4.25
N GLN A 358 -13.71 27.54 4.05
CA GLN A 358 -12.61 28.01 4.90
C GLN A 358 -12.67 29.52 5.22
N PRO A 359 -12.93 30.43 4.26
CA PRO A 359 -13.02 31.87 4.54
C PRO A 359 -14.21 32.26 5.44
N PHE A 360 -15.21 31.39 5.58
CA PHE A 360 -16.44 31.61 6.33
C PHE A 360 -16.46 30.90 7.70
N LEU A 361 -15.47 30.04 8.02
CA LEU A 361 -15.38 29.29 9.28
C LEU A 361 -15.24 30.18 10.53
N TYR A 362 -14.72 31.40 10.39
CA TYR A 362 -14.72 32.41 11.47
C TYR A 362 -16.14 32.74 11.97
N ILE A 363 -17.16 32.54 11.13
CA ILE A 363 -18.55 32.86 11.43
C ILE A 363 -19.25 31.66 12.11
N TRP A 364 -18.77 30.43 11.89
CA TRP A 364 -19.33 29.18 12.43
C TRP A 364 -18.21 28.27 12.98
N PRO A 365 -17.81 28.43 14.25
CA PRO A 365 -16.67 27.73 14.86
C PRO A 365 -16.90 26.22 15.11
N THR A 366 -18.04 25.67 14.70
CA THR A 366 -18.38 24.24 14.84
C THR A 366 -18.23 23.45 13.55
N ILE A 367 -17.87 24.11 12.44
CA ILE A 367 -17.52 23.45 11.18
C ILE A 367 -16.02 23.25 11.22
N GLU A 368 -15.57 22.01 11.32
CA GLU A 368 -14.16 21.68 11.11
C GLU A 368 -13.81 22.05 9.67
N GLY A 369 -12.84 22.93 9.52
CA GLY A 369 -12.33 23.32 8.21
C GLY A 369 -11.61 22.18 7.55
N ASP A 370 -11.58 22.24 6.21
CA ASP A 370 -10.70 21.50 5.31
C ASP A 370 -9.79 20.46 5.97
N VAL A 371 -10.11 19.20 5.74
CA VAL A 371 -9.32 18.05 6.17
C VAL A 371 -8.42 17.54 5.05
N GLY A 372 -8.16 18.34 4.00
CA GLY A 372 -7.14 18.04 2.99
C GLY A 372 -5.88 17.58 3.69
N ASN A 373 -5.50 16.34 3.41
CA ASN A 373 -4.45 15.67 4.16
C ASN A 373 -3.30 15.37 3.22
N ASP A 374 -2.11 15.30 3.81
CA ASP A 374 -0.99 14.79 3.08
C ASP A 374 -1.20 13.30 2.77
N GLY A 375 -0.71 12.83 1.61
CA GLY A 375 -0.72 11.41 1.28
C GLY A 375 0.00 10.58 2.35
N PRO A 376 -0.52 9.40 2.74
CA PRO A 376 0.11 8.57 3.75
C PRO A 376 1.50 8.11 3.27
N PRO A 377 2.44 7.87 4.22
CA PRO A 377 3.70 7.20 3.89
C PRO A 377 3.45 5.74 3.48
N GLY A 378 4.51 5.08 3.00
CA GLY A 378 4.43 3.69 2.56
C GLY A 378 4.06 2.70 3.68
N PRO A 379 3.76 1.43 3.32
CA PRO A 379 3.22 0.42 4.23
C PRO A 379 3.93 0.28 5.58
N PRO A 380 5.27 0.31 5.70
CA PRO A 380 5.96 0.13 6.99
C PRO A 380 5.68 1.21 8.03
N TYR A 381 5.15 2.34 7.59
CA TYR A 381 4.80 3.49 8.43
C TYR A 381 3.31 3.56 8.72
N ASN A 382 2.51 2.68 8.11
CA ASN A 382 1.11 2.50 8.44
C ASN A 382 1.00 1.64 9.72
N SER A 383 0.11 2.01 10.62
CA SER A 383 -0.14 1.26 11.86
C SER A 383 -0.67 -0.16 11.66
N GLY A 384 -1.04 -0.52 10.43
CA GLY A 384 -1.45 -1.86 10.03
C GLY A 384 -0.28 -2.83 9.85
N TRP A 385 0.93 -2.31 9.61
CA TRP A 385 2.13 -3.11 9.37
C TRP A 385 2.40 -4.08 10.52
N ASN A 386 2.49 -5.39 10.23
CA ASN A 386 2.67 -6.46 11.23
C ASN A 386 1.62 -6.49 12.34
N THR A 387 0.40 -6.02 12.05
CA THR A 387 -0.70 -6.07 13.01
C THR A 387 -1.91 -6.77 12.44
N ILE A 388 -2.73 -7.28 13.35
CA ILE A 388 -4.00 -7.96 13.08
C ILE A 388 -5.10 -7.27 13.89
N GLU A 389 -6.35 -7.47 13.48
CA GLU A 389 -7.55 -7.10 14.24
C GLU A 389 -7.51 -5.64 14.79
N ASP A 390 -8.08 -5.42 15.98
CA ASP A 390 -7.98 -4.15 16.67
C ASP A 390 -6.58 -3.89 17.21
N ASN A 391 -6.21 -2.62 17.15
CA ASN A 391 -5.00 -2.12 17.79
C ASN A 391 -5.26 -0.67 18.24
N ASN A 392 -4.23 0.06 18.67
CA ASN A 392 -4.41 1.45 19.10
C ASN A 392 -4.85 2.41 17.96
N SER A 393 -4.74 1.96 16.71
CA SER A 393 -5.04 2.73 15.49
C SER A 393 -6.26 2.23 14.74
N PHE A 394 -6.58 0.92 14.82
CA PHE A 394 -7.76 0.31 14.21
C PHE A 394 -8.73 -0.18 15.28
N SER A 395 -9.99 0.20 15.15
CA SER A 395 -11.05 -0.28 16.04
C SER A 395 -11.92 -1.30 15.33
N ASN A 396 -12.26 -2.38 16.05
CA ASN A 396 -13.21 -3.37 15.56
C ASN A 396 -14.52 -2.70 15.13
N TYR A 397 -14.89 -2.92 13.87
CA TYR A 397 -16.17 -2.48 13.35
C TYR A 397 -17.28 -3.36 13.94
N THR A 398 -18.28 -2.71 14.52
CA THR A 398 -19.49 -3.38 14.97
C THR A 398 -20.62 -2.92 14.08
N PHE A 399 -21.15 -3.84 13.26
CA PHE A 399 -22.28 -3.55 12.38
C PHE A 399 -23.42 -2.91 13.17
N ARG A 400 -23.79 -1.68 12.78
CA ARG A 400 -24.96 -0.99 13.30
C ARG A 400 -26.11 -1.23 12.30
N PRO A 401 -27.21 -1.88 12.72
CA PRO A 401 -28.33 -2.21 11.84
C PRO A 401 -29.18 -1.01 11.45
#